data_AF-A0A496QR53-F1
#
_entry.id   AF-A0A496QR53-F1
#
_cell.length_a   1.000
_cell.length_b   1.000
_cell.length_c   1.000
_cell.angle_alpha   90.00
_cell.angle_beta   90.00
_cell.angle_gamma   90.00
#
_symmetry.space_group_name_H-M   'P 1'
#
loop_
_entity.id
_entity.type
_entity.pdbx_description
1 polymer ?
#
loop_
_entity_poly.entity_id
_entity_poly.type
_entity_poly.pdbx_seq_one_letter_code
_entity_poly.pdbx_strand_id
1 'polypeptide(L)' 'MDDAWNERDEPPHIHCRKGDCECKFWFHIEKYEISEAYTYNLSPRDTREIKKIIYQHFDYLVSEWGRFQEGKNG' A
#
# COMPACT_ATOMS: atom_id res chain seq x y z
N MET A 1 -15.76 9.12 20.06
CA MET A 1 -15.46 9.31 18.63
C MET A 1 -14.76 8.03 18.28
N ASP A 2 -15.58 7.09 17.85
CA ASP A 2 -15.31 5.68 18.07
C ASP A 2 -14.58 5.18 16.83
N ASP A 3 -13.30 4.84 17.01
CA ASP A 3 -12.47 4.22 15.99
C ASP A 3 -12.99 2.80 15.74
N ALA A 4 -14.00 2.70 14.87
CA ALA A 4 -14.54 1.45 14.39
C ALA A 4 -13.54 0.79 13.42
N TRP A 5 -12.45 0.26 13.97
CA TRP A 5 -11.57 -0.67 13.26
C TRP A 5 -12.32 -1.97 13.05
N ASN A 6 -12.94 -2.11 11.88
CA ASN A 6 -13.40 -3.40 11.39
C ASN A 6 -12.17 -4.12 10.82
N GLU A 7 -11.74 -5.22 11.42
CA GLU A 7 -10.56 -6.02 11.01
C GLU A 7 -10.65 -6.58 9.57
N ARG A 8 -11.79 -6.35 8.89
CA ARG A 8 -12.05 -6.70 7.50
C ARG A 8 -11.95 -5.53 6.51
N ASP A 9 -11.79 -4.29 6.98
CA ASP A 9 -11.90 -3.07 6.18
C ASP A 9 -10.59 -2.27 6.17
N GLU A 10 -9.45 -2.96 6.08
CA GLU A 10 -8.17 -2.29 5.94
C GLU A 10 -8.11 -1.55 4.59
N PRO A 11 -7.61 -0.31 4.56
CA PRO A 11 -7.36 0.39 3.30
C PRO A 11 -6.37 -0.38 2.42
N PRO A 12 -6.41 -0.21 1.08
CA PRO A 12 -5.43 -0.81 0.19
C PRO A 12 -4.01 -0.40 0.59
N HIS A 13 -3.11 -1.37 0.62
CA HIS A 13 -1.74 -1.17 1.04
C HIS A 13 -0.78 -2.18 0.42
N ILE A 14 0.50 -1.81 0.41
CA ILE A 14 1.56 -2.69 -0.06
C ILE A 14 2.66 -2.79 0.99
N HIS A 15 3.19 -4.01 1.14
CA HIS A 15 4.41 -4.29 1.88
C HIS A 15 5.49 -4.70 0.87
N CYS A 16 6.60 -3.97 0.84
CA CYS A 16 7.74 -4.30 0.00
C CYS A 16 8.89 -4.77 0.90
N ARG A 17 9.57 -5.85 0.50
CA ARG A 17 10.76 -6.37 1.18
C ARG A 17 11.86 -6.67 0.17
N LYS A 18 13.11 -6.33 0.51
CA LYS A 18 14.30 -6.63 -0.30
C LYS A 18 15.53 -6.75 0.60
N GLY A 19 16.12 -7.95 0.69
CA GLY A 19 17.19 -8.19 1.66
C GLY A 19 16.72 -7.86 3.08
N ASP A 20 17.49 -7.01 3.78
CA ASP A 20 17.16 -6.50 5.12
C ASP A 20 16.35 -5.20 5.10
N CYS A 21 15.75 -4.83 3.96
CA CYS A 21 14.91 -3.64 3.82
C CYS A 21 13.42 -4.01 3.85
N GLU A 22 12.62 -3.20 4.53
CA GLU A 22 11.15 -3.33 4.58
C GLU A 22 10.47 -1.97 4.49
N CYS A 23 9.35 -1.89 3.78
CA CYS A 23 8.46 -0.74 3.84
C CYS A 23 7.00 -1.09 3.63
N LYS A 24 6.13 -0.24 4.16
CA LYS A 24 4.69 -0.27 4.00
C LYS A 24 4.17 1.07 3.50
N PHE A 25 3.29 1.04 2.52
CA PHE A 25 2.56 2.22 2.02
C PHE A 25 1.06 1.98 2.05
N TRP A 26 0.32 2.99 2.51
CA TRP A 26 -1.14 3.07 2.36
C TRP A 26 -1.49 3.82 1.08
N PHE A 27 -2.54 3.38 0.40
CA PHE A 27 -3.05 4.02 -0.82
C PHE A 27 -4.24 4.91 -0.49
N HIS A 28 -4.20 6.14 -0.99
CA HIS A 28 -5.29 7.11 -0.96
C HIS A 28 -5.87 7.19 -2.38
N ILE A 29 -6.76 6.25 -2.72
CA ILE A 29 -7.27 6.08 -4.11
C ILE A 29 -7.90 7.38 -4.62
N GLU A 30 -8.74 8.02 -3.82
CA GLU A 30 -9.45 9.27 -4.19
C GLU A 30 -8.49 10.42 -4.53
N LYS A 31 -7.32 10.43 -3.89
CA LYS A 31 -6.29 11.48 -4.09
C LYS A 31 -5.22 11.07 -5.08
N TYR A 32 -5.24 9.82 -5.55
CA TYR A 32 -4.16 9.22 -6.32
C TYR A 32 -2.79 9.37 -5.65
N GLU A 33 -2.75 9.11 -4.34
CA GLU A 33 -1.56 9.31 -3.50
C GLU A 33 -1.21 8.08 -2.67
N ILE A 34 0.03 8.01 -2.21
CA ILE A 34 0.48 7.04 -1.22
C ILE A 34 1.12 7.73 -0.02
N SER A 35 0.94 7.16 1.16
CA SER A 35 1.62 7.60 2.38
C SER A 35 2.47 6.48 2.96
N GLU A 36 3.69 6.83 3.36
CA GLU A 36 4.58 5.91 4.10
C GLU A 36 3.98 5.61 5.47
N ALA A 37 3.77 4.33 5.74
CA ALA A 37 3.33 3.86 7.06
C ALA A 37 4.51 3.37 7.90
N TYR A 38 5.49 2.76 7.23
CA TYR A 38 6.68 2.19 7.85
C TYR A 38 7.78 2.07 6.81
N THR A 39 9.02 2.39 7.22
CA THR A 39 10.22 2.15 6.42
C THR A 39 11.35 1.71 7.34
N TYR A 40 12.13 0.73 6.91
CA TYR A 40 13.30 0.23 7.60
C TYR A 40 14.41 -0.06 6.61
N ASN A 41 15.60 0.46 6.91
CA ASN A 41 16.83 0.22 6.15
C ASN A 41 16.73 0.59 4.65
N LEU A 42 15.91 1.60 4.30
CA LEU A 42 15.82 2.14 2.93
C LEU A 42 16.55 3.46 2.81
N SER A 43 17.36 3.62 1.76
CA SER A 43 17.91 4.93 1.42
C SER A 43 16.84 5.83 0.77
N PRO A 44 17.00 7.17 0.78
CA PRO A 44 16.09 8.06 0.06
C PRO A 44 15.97 7.74 -1.43
N ARG A 45 17.01 7.14 -2.04
CA ARG A 45 16.97 6.68 -3.43
C ARG A 45 16.05 5.48 -3.59
N ASP A 46 16.18 4.48 -2.73
CA ASP A 46 15.32 3.28 -2.76
C ASP A 46 13.86 3.67 -2.57
N THR A 47 13.56 4.56 -1.61
CA THR A 47 12.20 5.07 -1.40
C THR A 47 11.63 5.73 -2.65
N ARG A 48 12.43 6.55 -3.36
CA ARG A 48 11.97 7.17 -4.63
C ARG A 48 11.74 6.14 -5.74
N GLU A 49 12.61 5.14 -5.86
CA GLU A 49 12.46 4.07 -6.85
C GLU A 49 11.22 3.22 -6.56
N ILE A 50 10.97 2.88 -5.29
CA ILE A 50 9.77 2.15 -4.87
C ILE A 50 8.51 2.96 -5.16
N LYS A 51 8.46 4.25 -4.77
CA LYS A 51 7.33 5.13 -5.08
C LYS A 51 7.07 5.21 -6.58
N LYS A 52 8.12 5.32 -7.40
CA LYS A 52 7.99 5.34 -8.86
C LYS A 52 7.32 4.06 -9.38
N ILE A 53 7.75 2.89 -8.92
CA ILE A 53 7.15 1.61 -9.31
C ILE A 53 5.69 1.53 -8.86
N ILE A 54 5.38 1.95 -7.63
CA ILE A 54 4.01 1.98 -7.12
C ILE A 54 3.13 2.87 -8.01
N TYR A 55 3.56 4.10 -8.31
CA TYR A 55 2.81 5.01 -9.17
C TYR A 55 2.67 4.51 -10.62
N GLN A 56 3.71 3.86 -11.18
CA GLN A 56 3.65 3.26 -12.52
C GLN A 56 2.60 2.15 -12.63
N HIS A 57 2.29 1.48 -11.51
CA HIS A 57 1.36 0.36 -11.46
C HIS A 57 0.14 0.65 -10.56
N PHE A 58 -0.15 1.92 -10.26
CA PHE A 58 -1.11 2.30 -9.24
C PHE A 58 -2.50 1.69 -9.52
N ASP A 59 -3.02 1.90 -10.74
CA ASP A 59 -4.33 1.40 -11.14
C ASP A 59 -4.41 -0.12 -11.10
N TYR A 60 -3.33 -0.79 -11.51
CA TYR A 60 -3.24 -2.25 -11.45
C TYR A 60 -3.33 -2.74 -10.01
N LEU A 61 -2.53 -2.18 -9.10
CA LEU A 61 -2.52 -2.55 -7.68
C LEU A 61 -3.88 -2.31 -7.01
N VAL A 62 -4.54 -1.18 -7.31
CA VAL A 62 -5.88 -0.88 -6.81
C VAL A 62 -6.90 -1.87 -7.35
N SER A 63 -6.82 -2.24 -8.63
CA SER A 63 -7.75 -3.21 -9.23
C SER A 63 -7.61 -4.62 -8.63
N GLU A 64 -6.37 -5.06 -8.38
CA GLU A 64 -6.10 -6.36 -7.76
C GLU A 64 -6.57 -6.39 -6.30
N TRP A 65 -6.43 -5.28 -5.58
CA TRP A 65 -6.99 -5.16 -4.23
C TRP A 65 -8.51 -5.28 -4.22
N GLY A 66 -9.21 -4.63 -5.17
CA GLY A 66 -10.66 -4.75 -5.31
C GLY A 66 -11.11 -6.20 -5.51
N ARG A 67 -10.45 -6.92 -6.44
CA ARG A 67 -10.71 -8.35 -6.70
C ARG A 67 -10.49 -9.22 -5.45
N PHE A 68 -9.41 -8.94 -4.71
CA PHE A 68 -9.11 -9.66 -3.48
C PHE A 68 -10.17 -9.44 -2.39
N GLN A 69 -10.68 -8.21 -2.25
CA GLN A 69 -11.74 -7.88 -1.29
C GLN A 69 -13.08 -8.51 -1.68
N GLU A 70 -13.45 -8.51 -2.96
CA GLU A 70 -14.64 -9.22 -3.46
C GLU A 70 -14.58 -10.72 -3.14
N GLY A 71 -13.42 -11.35 -3.31
CA GLY A 71 -13.21 -12.76 -2.97
C GLY A 71 -13.29 -13.08 -1.47
N LYS A 72 -13.13 -12.09 -0.58
CA LYS A 72 -13.32 -12.26 0.88
C LYS A 72 -14.78 -12.13 1.32
N ASN A 73 -15.61 -11.50 0.49
CA ASN A 73 -17.02 -11.22 0.78
C ASN A 73 -17.98 -12.27 0.18
N GLY A 74 -17.46 -13.23 -0.58
CA GLY A 74 -18.20 -14.34 -1.20
C GLY A 74 -18.15 -15.65 -0.41
#